data_AF-A0A9E0LTL6-F1
#
_entry.id   AF-A0A9E0LTL6-F1
#
_cell.length_a   1.000
_cell.length_b   1.000
_cell.length_c   1.000
_cell.angle_alpha   90.00
_cell.angle_beta   90.00
_cell.angle_gamma   90.00
#
_symmetry.space_group_name_H-M   'P 1'
#
loop_
_entity.id
_entity.type
_entity.pdbx_description
1 polymer ?
#
loop_
_entity_poly.entity_id
_entity_poly.type
_entity_poly.pdbx_seq_one_letter_code
_entity_poly.pdbx_strand_id
1 'polypeptide(L)' 'MKRTNLLLDEVLLEEATRLCGKRTYSATVDLALSELVRRARAGKILELAGKGLWQGDLARMRGEEPPKVKGRRVSG' A
#
# COMPACT_ATOMS: atom_id res chain seq x y z
N MET A 1 23.12 -8.82 12.12
CA MET A 1 23.37 -7.59 11.33
C MET A 1 24.83 -7.56 10.90
N LYS A 2 25.15 -6.91 9.77
CA LYS A 2 26.52 -6.61 9.33
C LYS A 2 26.83 -5.16 9.69
N ARG A 3 28.04 -4.84 10.18
CA ARG A 3 28.46 -3.46 10.45
C ARG A 3 28.89 -2.79 9.14
N THR A 4 28.37 -1.59 8.91
CA THR A 4 28.63 -0.78 7.71
C THR A 4 28.76 0.67 8.14
N ASN A 5 29.77 1.37 7.61
CA ASN A 5 29.93 2.81 7.82
C ASN A 5 29.21 3.55 6.70
N LEU A 6 28.36 4.50 7.07
CA LEU A 6 27.56 5.31 6.16
C LEU A 6 27.75 6.79 6.53
N LEU A 7 27.77 7.66 5.53
CA LEU A 7 27.67 9.10 5.75
C LEU A 7 26.17 9.45 5.74
N LEU A 8 25.69 10.06 6.82
CA LEU A 8 24.28 10.42 7.01
C LEU A 8 24.20 11.90 7.40
N ASP A 9 23.10 12.56 7.03
CA ASP A 9 22.77 13.88 7.55
C ASP A 9 22.46 13.76 9.05
N GLU A 10 23.25 14.46 9.88
CA GLU A 10 23.18 14.37 11.33
C GLU A 10 21.86 14.91 11.87
N VAL A 11 21.41 16.06 11.36
CA VAL A 11 20.18 16.71 11.81
C VAL A 11 18.97 15.83 11.50
N LEU A 12 18.93 15.26 10.30
CA LEU A 12 17.86 14.33 9.90
C LEU A 12 17.88 13.06 10.74
N LEU A 13 19.06 12.51 11.03
CA LEU A 13 19.20 11.28 11.82
C LEU A 13 18.75 11.48 13.27
N GLU A 14 19.10 12.61 13.88
CA GLU A 14 18.64 13.01 15.20
C GLU A 14 17.12 13.19 15.25
N GLU A 15 16.58 13.94 14.29
CA GLU A 15 15.14 14.17 14.19
C GLU A 15 14.38 12.86 14.03
N ALA A 16 14.80 12.01 13.10
CA ALA A 16 14.20 10.71 12.87
C ALA A 16 14.27 9.81 14.12
N THR A 17 15.40 9.83 14.83
CA THR A 17 15.59 9.03 16.05
C THR A 17 14.63 9.46 17.15
N ARG A 18 14.47 10.77 17.33
CA ARG A 18 13.51 11.36 18.28
C ARG A 18 12.07 11.03 17.90
N LEU A 19 11.68 11.25 16.64
CA LEU A 19 10.32 10.99 16.15
C LEU A 19 9.94 9.51 16.22
N CYS A 20 10.90 8.62 15.95
CA CYS A 20 10.70 7.17 16.04
C CYS A 20 10.83 6.61 17.46
N GLY A 21 11.17 7.44 18.46
CA GLY A 21 11.38 7.04 19.85
C GLY A 21 12.47 5.98 20.03
N LYS A 22 13.49 5.98 19.16
CA LYS A 22 14.58 5.00 19.22
C LYS A 22 15.71 5.51 20.11
N ARG A 23 16.41 4.57 20.74
CA ARG A 23 17.54 4.86 21.63
C ARG A 23 18.87 4.99 20.90
N THR A 24 18.96 4.46 19.68
CA THR A 24 20.20 4.41 18.91
C THR A 24 19.94 4.72 17.44
N TYR A 25 20.92 5.33 16.79
CA TYR A 25 20.88 5.60 15.35
C TYR A 25 20.74 4.33 14.53
N SER A 26 21.42 3.24 14.92
CA SER A 26 21.26 1.94 14.25
C SER A 26 19.82 1.44 14.30
N ALA A 27 19.12 1.57 15.43
CA ALA A 27 17.73 1.15 15.53
C ALA A 27 16.78 2.04 14.71
N THR A 28 17.09 3.33 14.57
CA THR A 28 16.37 4.26 13.68
C THR A 28 16.55 3.86 12.22
N VAL A 29 17.79 3.62 11.80
CA VAL A 29 18.13 3.24 10.42
C VAL A 29 17.50 1.89 10.05
N ASP A 30 17.57 0.90 10.95
CA ASP A 30 16.94 -0.41 10.73
C ASP A 30 15.42 -0.30 10.58
N LEU A 31 14.77 0.53 11.40
CA LEU A 31 13.33 0.78 11.28
C LEU A 31 13.01 1.45 9.94
N ALA A 32 13.78 2.48 9.56
CA ALA A 32 13.56 3.22 8.32
C ALA A 32 13.70 2.31 7.09
N LEU A 33 14.75 1.47 7.05
CA LEU A 33 14.95 0.50 5.97
C LEU A 33 13.83 -0.54 5.93
N SER A 34 13.41 -1.05 7.08
CA SER A 34 12.32 -2.02 7.17
C SER A 34 11.00 -1.44 6.65
N GLU A 35 10.66 -0.22 7.05
CA GLU A 35 9.47 0.48 6.58
C GLU A 35 9.54 0.82 5.09
N LEU A 36 10.69 1.23 4.59
CA LEU A 36 10.90 1.48 3.16
C LEU A 36 10.63 0.21 2.34
N VAL A 37 11.22 -0.93 2.73
CA VAL A 37 11.00 -2.21 2.06
C VAL A 37 9.54 -2.64 2.15
N ARG A 38 8.90 -2.49 3.32
CA ARG A 38 7.48 -2.82 3.52
C ARG A 38 6.58 -2.02 2.58
N ARG A 39 6.80 -0.70 2.48
CA ARG A 39 6.05 0.20 1.58
C ARG A 39 6.29 -0.14 0.11
N ALA A 40 7.54 -0.40 -0.28
CA ALA A 40 7.87 -0.81 -1.64
C ALA A 40 7.17 -2.13 -2.03
N ARG A 41 7.12 -3.11 -1.13
CA ARG A 41 6.39 -4.37 -1.35
C ARG A 41 4.89 -4.16 -1.43
N ALA A 42 4.32 -3.32 -0.56
CA ALA A 42 2.90 -2.98 -0.61
C ALA A 42 2.53 -2.31 -1.94
N GLY A 43 3.37 -1.43 -2.47
CA GLY A 43 3.16 -0.80 -3.78
C GLY A 43 3.05 -1.81 -4.93
N LYS A 44 3.73 -2.97 -4.84
CA LYS A 44 3.61 -4.04 -5.85
C LYS A 44 2.21 -4.67 -5.92
N ILE A 45 1.35 -4.45 -4.92
CA ILE A 45 -0.06 -4.85 -5.03
C ILE A 45 -0.75 -4.15 -6.21
N LEU A 46 -0.30 -2.95 -6.57
CA LEU A 46 -0.81 -2.23 -7.74
C LEU A 46 -0.41 -2.93 -9.04
N GLU A 47 0.71 -3.66 -9.08
CA GLU A 47 1.06 -4.51 -10.21
C GLU A 47 0.11 -5.70 -10.38
N LEU A 48 -0.70 -6.02 -9.36
CA LEU A 48 -1.73 -7.06 -9.42
C LEU A 48 -3.07 -6.52 -9.97
N ALA A 49 -3.23 -5.19 -10.04
CA ALA A 49 -4.41 -4.57 -10.63
C ALA A 49 -4.54 -4.98 -12.11
N GLY A 50 -5.74 -5.42 -12.52
CA GLY A 50 -6.00 -5.89 -13.89
C GLY A 50 -5.50 -7.31 -14.21
N LYS A 51 -4.78 -8.00 -13.31
CA LYS A 51 -4.33 -9.39 -13.51
C LYS A 51 -5.40 -10.45 -13.26
N GLY A 52 -6.66 -10.06 -13.07
CA GLY A 52 -7.78 -10.99 -12.89
C GLY A 52 -7.73 -11.85 -11.63
N LEU A 53 -6.92 -11.48 -10.63
CA LEU A 53 -6.75 -12.23 -9.38
C LEU A 53 -7.98 -12.20 -8.47
N TRP A 54 -8.92 -11.31 -8.73
CA TRP A 54 -10.18 -11.23 -8.01
C TRP A 54 -11.31 -11.76 -8.89
N GLN A 55 -11.99 -12.82 -8.42
CA GLN A 55 -13.10 -13.47 -9.10
C GLN A 55 -14.38 -13.19 -8.31
N GLY A 56 -15.04 -12.07 -8.60
CA GLY A 56 -16.31 -11.70 -7.96
C GLY A 56 -17.13 -10.76 -8.83
N ASP A 57 -18.33 -10.43 -8.37
CA ASP A 57 -19.22 -9.46 -9.02
C ASP A 57 -19.36 -8.23 -8.13
N LEU A 58 -18.75 -7.13 -8.55
CA LEU A 58 -18.72 -5.86 -7.81
C LEU A 58 -20.13 -5.25 -7.68
N ALA A 59 -20.96 -5.38 -8.71
CA ALA A 59 -22.31 -4.83 -8.71
C ALA A 59 -23.17 -5.57 -7.68
N ARG A 60 -23.06 -6.90 -7.64
CA ARG A 60 -23.75 -7.73 -6.65
C ARG A 60 -23.32 -7.41 -5.21
N MET A 61 -22.03 -7.22 -4.97
CA MET A 61 -21.51 -6.91 -3.63
C MET A 61 -21.94 -5.53 -3.12
N ARG A 62 -22.13 -4.57 -4.04
CA ARG A 62 -22.64 -3.23 -3.70
C ARG A 62 -24.15 -3.19 -3.52
N GLY A 63 -24.86 -4.28 -3.79
CA GLY A 63 -26.31 -4.30 -3.82
C GLY A 63 -26.88 -3.44 -4.94
N GLU A 64 -26.12 -3.21 -6.01
CA GLU A 64 -26.61 -2.51 -7.18
C GLU A 64 -27.70 -3.36 -7.83
N GLU A 65 -28.94 -2.86 -7.80
CA GLU A 65 -30.06 -3.55 -8.41
C GLU A 65 -29.91 -3.49 -9.94
N PRO A 66 -30.04 -4.61 -10.67
CA PRO A 66 -29.86 -4.60 -12.11
C PRO A 66 -30.80 -3.59 -12.76
N PRO A 67 -30.35 -2.88 -13.82
CA PRO A 67 -31.17 -1.87 -14.47
C PRO A 67 -32.49 -2.50 -14.91
N LYS A 68 -33.60 -1.93 -14.44
CA LYS A 68 -34.94 -2.38 -14.83
C LYS A 68 -35.09 -2.22 -16.34
N VAL A 69 -34.97 -3.33 -17.06
CA VAL A 69 -35.20 -3.37 -18.51
C VAL A 69 -36.65 -2.96 -18.74
N LYS A 70 -36.87 -1.74 -19.23
CA LYS A 70 -38.19 -1.31 -19.69
C LYS A 70 -38.54 -2.18 -20.90
N GLY A 71 -39.40 -3.18 -20.67
CA GLY A 71 -39.93 -4.02 -21.73
C GLY A 71 -40.47 -3.13 -22.85
N ARG A 72 -39.90 -3.30 -24.05
CA ARG A 72 -40.37 -2.65 -25.26
C ARG A 72 -41.78 -3.16 -25.49
N ARG A 73 -42.79 -2.32 -25.26
CA ARG A 73 -44.16 -2.61 -25.68
C ARG A 73 -44.11 -2.80 -27.19
N VAL A 74 -44.28 -4.04 -27.64
CA VAL A 74 -44.51 -4.34 -29.05
C VAL A 74 -45.96 -3.93 -29.30
N SER A 75 -46.12 -2.87 -30.08
CA SER A 75 -47.40 -2.43 -30.64
C SER A 75 -47.35 -2.69 -32.13
N GLY A 76 -48.29 -3.50 -32.63
CA GLY A 76 -48.46 -3.78 -34.06
C GLY A 76 -48.63 -5.26 -34.33
#